data_AF-A0A538G9F4-F1
#
_entry.id   AF-A0A538G9F4-F1
#
_cell.length_a   1.000
_cell.length_b   1.000
_cell.length_c   1.000
_cell.angle_alpha   90.00
_cell.angle_beta   90.00
_cell.angle_gamma   90.00
#
_symmetry.space_group_name_H-M   'P 1'
#
loop_
_entity.id
_entity.type
_entity.pdbx_description
1 polymer ?
#
loop_
_entity_poly.entity_id
_entity_poly.type
_entity_poly.pdbx_seq_one_letter_code
_entity_poly.pdbx_strand_id
1 'polypeptide(L)'
;MKLIPLFEGELRFDETTEVGFPTHGEDGDWLAYVEGDGAVSGERLSGELRWTNHPRRRADGTWLPSFAGVLKTNDGTEILFAFTGYNQGVTDPFEYEHRAGLAALTLASASPPYQWVNHVFAVIEADVRPSGDPEHLRLRAYQCVNGIAGEA
;
A
#
# COMPACT_ATOMS: atom_id res chain seq x y z
N MET A 1 -2.55 22.04 -1.12
CA MET A 1 -2.96 20.79 -0.44
C MET A 1 -1.99 20.53 0.70
N LYS A 2 -2.44 20.02 1.84
CA LYS A 2 -1.59 19.68 2.99
C LYS A 2 -1.60 18.17 3.24
N LEU A 3 -0.52 17.62 3.77
CA LEU A 3 -0.42 16.22 4.18
C LEU A 3 -0.43 16.15 5.71
N ILE A 4 -1.35 15.38 6.28
CA ILE A 4 -1.45 15.14 7.72
C ILE A 4 -1.17 13.66 7.98
N PRO A 5 -0.27 13.28 8.90
CA PRO A 5 -0.04 11.88 9.24
C PRO A 5 -1.34 11.16 9.60
N LEU A 6 -1.55 9.98 9.01
CA LEU A 6 -2.72 9.15 9.27
C LEU A 6 -2.35 7.93 10.13
N PHE A 7 -1.35 7.17 9.68
CA PHE A 7 -0.74 6.06 10.41
C PHE A 7 0.61 5.69 9.80
N GLU A 8 1.43 4.98 10.55
CA GLU A 8 2.56 4.20 10.05
C GLU A 8 2.25 2.71 10.20
N GLY A 9 2.95 1.84 9.47
CA GLY A 9 2.70 0.42 9.57
C GLY A 9 3.71 -0.45 8.87
N GLU A 10 3.49 -1.75 9.01
CA GLU A 10 4.28 -2.80 8.39
C GLU A 10 3.33 -3.84 7.81
N LEU A 11 3.59 -4.25 6.56
CA LEU A 11 2.94 -5.37 5.90
C LEU A 11 3.92 -6.53 5.85
N ARG A 12 3.46 -7.72 6.16
CA ARG A 12 4.21 -8.97 6.09
C ARG A 12 3.59 -9.88 5.04
N PHE A 13 4.42 -10.39 4.15
CA PHE A 13 4.00 -11.22 3.04
C PHE A 13 3.98 -12.68 3.51
N ASP A 14 2.89 -13.40 3.22
CA ASP A 14 2.71 -14.79 3.64
C ASP A 14 2.77 -15.74 2.43
N GLU A 15 1.99 -15.48 1.38
CA GLU A 15 1.92 -16.33 0.18
C GLU A 15 2.08 -15.50 -1.10
N THR A 16 2.78 -16.07 -2.08
CA THR A 16 2.96 -15.49 -3.42
C THR A 16 2.78 -16.56 -4.49
N THR A 17 1.94 -16.25 -5.48
CA THR A 17 1.85 -16.98 -6.75
C THR A 17 2.13 -16.00 -7.88
N GLU A 18 3.19 -16.26 -8.65
CA GLU A 18 3.64 -15.37 -9.73
C GLU A 18 3.62 -16.05 -11.10
N VAL A 19 3.40 -15.25 -12.15
CA VAL A 19 3.48 -15.66 -13.54
C VAL A 19 4.23 -14.59 -14.33
N GLY A 20 5.37 -14.97 -14.89
CA GLY A 20 6.06 -14.16 -15.92
C GLY A 20 5.60 -14.56 -17.32
N PHE A 21 5.48 -13.59 -18.23
CA PHE A 21 5.24 -13.86 -19.64
C PHE A 21 6.03 -12.91 -20.54
N PRO A 22 6.58 -13.39 -21.67
CA PRO A 22 7.44 -12.57 -22.51
C PRO A 22 6.65 -11.47 -23.22
N THR A 23 7.12 -10.23 -23.09
CA THR A 23 6.72 -9.08 -23.92
C THR A 23 7.89 -8.69 -24.80
N HIS A 24 7.76 -8.87 -26.13
CA HIS A 24 8.79 -8.51 -27.12
C HIS A 24 10.22 -8.98 -26.82
N GLY A 25 10.38 -10.19 -26.30
CA GLY A 25 11.56 -11.01 -26.54
C GLY A 25 12.66 -11.05 -25.48
N GLU A 26 12.78 -10.08 -24.56
CA GLU A 26 13.89 -10.11 -23.59
C GLU A 26 13.53 -9.71 -22.15
N ASP A 27 12.48 -8.90 -21.92
CA ASP A 27 11.95 -8.64 -20.57
C ASP A 27 10.43 -8.78 -20.53
N GLY A 28 9.96 -9.71 -19.70
CA GLY A 28 8.55 -10.05 -19.57
C GLY A 28 7.80 -9.14 -18.62
N ASP A 29 6.61 -8.71 -19.04
CA ASP A 29 5.53 -8.37 -18.12
C ASP A 29 5.39 -9.49 -17.08
N TRP A 30 5.19 -9.08 -15.84
CA TRP A 30 5.09 -9.96 -14.69
C TRP A 30 3.84 -9.59 -13.92
N LEU A 31 3.11 -10.59 -13.44
CA LEU A 31 1.92 -10.46 -12.60
C LEU A 31 2.00 -11.45 -11.45
N ALA A 32 1.48 -11.08 -10.28
CA ALA A 32 1.29 -12.03 -9.19
C ALA A 32 -0.04 -11.83 -8.46
N TYR A 33 -0.43 -12.87 -7.73
CA TYR A 33 -1.29 -12.79 -6.57
C TYR A 33 -0.40 -12.92 -5.33
N VAL A 34 -0.53 -12.00 -4.40
CA VAL A 34 0.21 -12.00 -3.14
C VAL A 34 -0.78 -11.74 -2.02
N GLU A 35 -0.61 -12.41 -0.90
CA GLU A 35 -1.38 -12.13 0.31
C GLU A 35 -0.50 -12.08 1.56
N GLY A 36 -1.06 -11.47 2.60
CA GLY A 36 -0.40 -11.39 3.89
C GLY A 36 -1.20 -10.60 4.91
N ASP A 37 -0.50 -10.27 6.00
CA ASP A 37 -1.02 -9.52 7.13
C ASP A 37 -0.14 -8.31 7.44
N GLY A 38 -0.46 -7.61 8.52
CA GLY A 38 0.31 -6.46 8.94
C GLY A 38 -0.39 -5.69 10.03
N ALA A 39 0.19 -4.58 10.44
CA ALA A 39 -0.40 -3.70 11.44
C ALA A 39 -0.11 -2.25 11.11
N VAL A 40 -1.01 -1.37 11.54
CA VAL A 40 -0.82 0.08 11.48
C VAL A 40 -1.07 0.72 12.83
N SER A 41 -0.36 1.81 13.08
CA SER A 41 -0.44 2.61 14.28
C SER A 41 -0.55 4.10 13.92
N GLY A 42 -1.56 4.75 14.46
CA GLY A 42 -1.85 6.16 14.24
C GLY A 42 -2.84 6.67 15.29
N GLU A 43 -2.80 7.97 15.57
CA GLU A 43 -3.60 8.61 16.63
C GLU A 43 -5.11 8.32 16.48
N ARG A 44 -5.61 8.30 15.25
CA ARG A 44 -7.04 8.13 14.93
C ARG A 44 -7.40 6.78 14.31
N LEU A 45 -6.40 6.05 13.84
CA LEU A 45 -6.58 4.82 13.08
C LEU A 45 -5.42 3.87 13.36
N SER A 46 -5.69 2.82 14.13
CA SER A 46 -4.75 1.77 14.51
C SER A 46 -5.43 0.42 14.48
N GLY A 47 -4.71 -0.63 14.09
CA GLY A 47 -5.24 -1.98 14.04
C GLY A 47 -4.43 -2.94 13.19
N GLU A 48 -4.97 -4.15 13.03
CA GLU A 48 -4.38 -5.23 12.26
C GLU A 48 -4.90 -5.22 10.81
N LEU A 49 -4.10 -5.70 9.88
CA LEU A 49 -4.40 -5.78 8.46
C LEU A 49 -4.44 -7.23 7.99
N ARG A 50 -5.32 -7.50 7.03
CA ARG A 50 -5.19 -8.63 6.11
C ARG A 50 -5.39 -8.12 4.70
N TRP A 51 -4.61 -8.61 3.75
CA TRP A 51 -4.59 -8.00 2.42
C TRP A 51 -4.22 -8.98 1.32
N THR A 52 -4.61 -8.58 0.12
CA THR A 52 -4.14 -9.16 -1.14
C THR A 52 -3.51 -8.05 -1.97
N ASN A 53 -2.59 -8.42 -2.84
CA ASN A 53 -1.95 -7.53 -3.80
C ASN A 53 -1.91 -8.23 -5.15
N HIS A 54 -2.22 -7.48 -6.20
CA HIS A 54 -2.14 -7.94 -7.59
C HIS A 54 -1.10 -7.12 -8.36
N PRO A 55 0.20 -7.25 -8.00
CA PRO A 55 1.22 -6.38 -8.55
C PRO A 55 1.51 -6.70 -10.03
N ARG A 56 1.86 -5.66 -10.78
CA ARG A 56 2.38 -5.78 -12.16
C ARG A 56 3.73 -5.08 -12.29
N ARG A 57 4.64 -5.61 -13.11
CA ARG A 57 5.86 -4.87 -13.51
C ARG A 57 5.72 -4.37 -14.94
N ARG A 58 6.01 -3.09 -15.17
CA ARG A 58 6.10 -2.49 -16.51
C ARG A 58 7.45 -2.82 -17.15
N ALA A 59 7.52 -2.77 -18.48
CA ALA A 59 8.76 -2.97 -19.24
C ALA A 59 9.90 -2.00 -18.87
N ASP A 60 9.59 -0.83 -18.31
CA ASP A 60 10.60 0.11 -17.80
C ASP A 60 11.10 -0.22 -16.38
N GLY A 61 10.75 -1.39 -15.84
CA GLY A 61 11.15 -1.86 -14.51
C GLY A 61 10.29 -1.35 -13.36
N THR A 62 9.34 -0.43 -13.62
CA THR A 62 8.47 0.10 -12.55
C THR A 62 7.44 -0.92 -12.10
N TRP A 63 7.33 -1.11 -10.80
CA TRP A 63 6.32 -1.97 -10.18
C TRP A 63 5.05 -1.20 -9.88
N LEU A 64 3.92 -1.83 -10.08
CA LEU A 64 2.58 -1.28 -9.91
C LEU A 64 1.85 -2.09 -8.83
N PRO A 65 1.97 -1.72 -7.55
CA PRO A 65 1.20 -2.34 -6.49
C PRO A 65 -0.30 -2.09 -6.69
N SER A 66 -1.10 -3.08 -6.33
CA SER A 66 -2.56 -3.01 -6.33
C SER A 66 -3.09 -3.79 -5.13
N PHE A 67 -2.98 -3.17 -3.96
CA PHE A 67 -3.41 -3.77 -2.69
C PHE A 67 -4.88 -3.50 -2.43
N ALA A 68 -5.55 -4.49 -1.87
CA ALA A 68 -6.88 -4.36 -1.27
C ALA A 68 -6.97 -5.26 -0.05
N GLY A 69 -7.69 -4.82 0.99
CA GLY A 69 -7.75 -5.57 2.23
C GLY A 69 -8.70 -4.99 3.26
N VAL A 70 -8.55 -5.49 4.48
CA VAL A 70 -9.33 -5.09 5.65
C VAL A 70 -8.37 -4.65 6.74
N LEU A 71 -8.61 -3.46 7.29
CA LEU A 71 -8.07 -3.00 8.55
C LEU A 71 -9.10 -3.29 9.64
N LYS A 72 -8.71 -4.08 10.64
CA LYS A 72 -9.49 -4.33 11.84
C LYS A 72 -8.94 -3.48 12.97
N THR A 73 -9.71 -2.47 13.37
CA THR A 73 -9.33 -1.54 14.44
C THR A 73 -9.25 -2.24 15.79
N ASN A 74 -8.60 -1.60 16.75
CA ASN A 74 -8.48 -2.12 18.12
C ASN A 74 -9.84 -2.32 18.83
N ASP A 75 -10.87 -1.57 18.44
CA ASP A 75 -12.24 -1.74 18.93
C ASP A 75 -13.06 -2.78 18.13
N GLY A 76 -12.44 -3.45 17.16
CA GLY A 76 -13.01 -4.54 16.38
C GLY A 76 -13.77 -4.11 15.12
N THR A 77 -13.78 -2.81 14.78
CA THR A 77 -14.38 -2.32 13.53
C THR A 77 -13.57 -2.75 12.31
N GLU A 78 -14.23 -3.23 11.28
CA GLU A 78 -13.61 -3.51 9.99
C GLU A 78 -13.74 -2.30 9.04
N ILE A 79 -12.62 -1.93 8.42
CA ILE A 79 -12.50 -0.85 7.45
C ILE A 79 -11.87 -1.45 6.19
N LEU A 80 -12.54 -1.31 5.06
CA LEU A 80 -11.95 -1.72 3.78
C LEU A 80 -10.91 -0.70 3.37
N PHE A 81 -9.80 -1.17 2.81
CA PHE A 81 -8.80 -0.31 2.21
C PHE A 81 -8.40 -0.81 0.84
N ALA A 82 -7.98 0.12 -0.01
CA ALA A 82 -7.30 -0.19 -1.26
C ALA A 82 -6.25 0.87 -1.54
N PHE A 83 -5.08 0.42 -2.03
CA PHE A 83 -4.07 1.34 -2.54
C PHE A 83 -3.39 0.85 -3.81
N THR A 84 -3.14 1.79 -4.72
CA THR A 84 -2.45 1.56 -5.98
C THR A 84 -1.37 2.63 -6.18
N GLY A 85 -0.29 2.30 -6.87
CA GLY A 85 0.84 3.22 -6.96
C GLY A 85 1.98 2.76 -7.83
N TYR A 86 3.17 3.22 -7.47
CA TYR A 86 4.44 2.89 -8.11
C TYR A 86 5.45 2.45 -7.04
N ASN A 87 6.25 1.43 -7.34
CA ASN A 87 7.52 1.20 -6.66
C ASN A 87 8.68 1.27 -7.66
N GLN A 88 9.74 1.97 -7.26
CA GLN A 88 10.96 2.15 -8.05
C GLN A 88 12.18 1.78 -7.22
N GLY A 89 13.23 1.26 -7.86
CA GLY A 89 14.51 1.03 -7.19
C GLY A 89 15.13 2.36 -6.78
N VAL A 90 15.84 2.35 -5.65
CA VAL A 90 16.45 3.57 -5.08
C VAL A 90 17.96 3.66 -5.32
N THR A 91 18.53 2.68 -6.02
CA THR A 91 19.96 2.57 -6.35
C THR A 91 20.18 2.63 -7.87
N ASP A 92 21.40 3.01 -8.25
CA ASP A 92 21.91 2.93 -9.62
C ASP A 92 23.24 2.14 -9.60
N PRO A 93 23.31 0.91 -10.13
CA PRO A 93 22.25 0.20 -10.86
C PRO A 93 21.07 -0.22 -9.96
N PHE A 94 19.92 -0.49 -10.59
CA PHE A 94 18.70 -0.94 -9.92
C PHE A 94 18.96 -2.23 -9.11
N GLU A 95 18.61 -2.21 -7.82
CA GLU A 95 18.56 -3.37 -6.95
C GLU A 95 17.10 -3.67 -6.60
N TYR A 96 16.67 -4.93 -6.77
CA TYR A 96 15.31 -5.33 -6.47
C TYR A 96 15.04 -5.33 -4.96
N GLU A 97 16.10 -5.58 -4.19
CA GLU A 97 16.14 -5.76 -2.74
C GLU A 97 15.83 -4.47 -1.96
N HIS A 98 15.82 -3.31 -2.62
CA HIS A 98 15.48 -2.03 -1.99
C HIS A 98 14.73 -1.12 -2.96
N ARG A 99 13.43 -0.92 -2.69
CA ARG A 99 12.56 -0.08 -3.51
C ARG A 99 11.84 0.95 -2.64
N ALA A 100 11.54 2.10 -3.21
CA ALA A 100 10.65 3.11 -2.62
C ALA A 100 9.28 3.06 -3.30
N GLY A 101 8.23 3.06 -2.48
CA GLY A 101 6.84 3.07 -2.92
C GLY A 101 6.16 4.42 -2.74
N LEU A 102 5.29 4.77 -3.69
CA LEU A 102 4.34 5.87 -3.58
C LEU A 102 2.98 5.39 -4.07
N ALA A 103 1.95 5.46 -3.22
CA ALA A 103 0.62 4.97 -3.56
C ALA A 103 -0.51 5.90 -3.11
N ALA A 104 -1.64 5.88 -3.81
CA ALA A 104 -2.89 6.50 -3.38
C ALA A 104 -3.72 5.49 -2.58
N LEU A 105 -4.18 5.88 -1.39
CA LEU A 105 -4.95 5.08 -0.47
C LEU A 105 -6.38 5.61 -0.35
N THR A 106 -7.33 4.69 -0.38
CA THR A 106 -8.74 4.94 -0.05
C THR A 106 -9.20 4.00 1.04
N LEU A 107 -10.18 4.45 1.81
CA LEU A 107 -10.75 3.73 2.95
C LEU A 107 -12.27 3.75 2.86
N ALA A 108 -12.92 2.71 3.36
CA ALA A 108 -14.38 2.66 3.44
C ALA A 108 -14.86 1.98 4.74
N SER A 109 -15.84 2.59 5.40
CA SER A 109 -16.50 2.01 6.57
C SER A 109 -17.96 2.42 6.69
N ALA A 110 -18.80 1.48 7.11
CA ALA A 110 -20.19 1.75 7.49
C ALA A 110 -20.33 2.16 8.97
N SER A 111 -19.31 1.94 9.79
CA SER A 111 -19.34 2.12 11.24
C SER A 111 -19.39 3.60 11.61
N PRO A 112 -20.39 4.09 12.38
CA PRO A 112 -20.53 5.52 12.69
C PRO A 112 -19.27 6.20 13.25
N PRO A 113 -18.49 5.60 14.19
CA PRO A 113 -17.23 6.17 14.68
C PRO A 113 -16.15 6.36 13.59
N TYR A 114 -16.23 5.58 12.51
CA TYR A 114 -15.23 5.58 11.43
C TYR A 114 -15.76 6.08 10.09
N GLN A 115 -17.01 6.56 10.00
CA GLN A 115 -17.58 7.08 8.74
C GLN A 115 -16.75 8.22 8.12
N TRP A 116 -15.97 8.94 8.94
CA TRP A 116 -15.06 9.99 8.47
C TRP A 116 -14.02 9.48 7.45
N VAL A 117 -13.64 8.20 7.47
CA VAL A 117 -12.65 7.64 6.54
C VAL A 117 -13.16 7.62 5.09
N ASN A 118 -14.48 7.62 4.89
CA ASN A 118 -15.09 7.68 3.56
C ASN A 118 -14.82 9.01 2.83
N HIS A 119 -14.34 10.02 3.55
CA HIS A 119 -13.96 11.33 3.02
C HIS A 119 -12.44 11.55 3.00
N VAL A 120 -11.67 10.50 3.27
CA VAL A 120 -10.20 10.54 3.27
C VAL A 120 -9.69 10.08 1.92
N PHE A 121 -8.94 10.95 1.25
CA PHE A 121 -7.97 10.55 0.25
C PHE A 121 -6.59 10.62 0.90
N ALA A 122 -5.81 9.55 0.82
CA ALA A 122 -4.49 9.50 1.44
C ALA A 122 -3.42 9.11 0.43
N VAL A 123 -2.17 9.45 0.74
CA VAL A 123 -0.98 8.99 0.02
C VAL A 123 -0.11 8.18 0.96
N ILE A 124 0.54 7.16 0.44
CA ILE A 124 1.47 6.29 1.15
C ILE A 124 2.87 6.51 0.60
N GLU A 125 3.87 6.66 1.46
CA GLU A 125 5.26 6.36 1.14
C GLU A 125 5.65 5.01 1.76
N ALA A 126 6.50 4.23 1.08
CA ALA A 126 6.93 2.93 1.56
C ALA A 126 8.41 2.65 1.33
N ASP A 127 9.04 1.98 2.30
CA ASP A 127 10.34 1.30 2.19
C ASP A 127 10.07 -0.20 1.99
N VAL A 128 10.46 -0.71 0.83
CA VAL A 128 10.16 -2.08 0.39
C VAL A 128 11.44 -2.89 0.32
N ARG A 129 11.52 -3.94 1.15
CA ARG A 129 12.67 -4.84 1.26
C ARG A 129 12.25 -6.29 1.05
N PRO A 130 12.17 -6.75 -0.21
CA PRO A 130 11.59 -8.05 -0.55
C PRO A 130 12.35 -9.26 -0.04
N SER A 131 13.62 -9.10 0.32
CA SER A 131 14.50 -10.18 0.80
C SER A 131 14.57 -10.31 2.32
N GLY A 132 13.70 -9.62 3.07
CA GLY A 132 13.53 -9.89 4.51
C GLY A 132 13.00 -11.31 4.75
N ASP A 133 13.35 -11.92 5.89
CA ASP A 133 12.72 -13.16 6.36
C ASP A 133 11.95 -12.85 7.67
N PRO A 134 10.61 -12.68 7.62
CA PRO A 134 9.74 -12.66 6.42
C PRO A 134 9.83 -11.33 5.63
N GLU A 135 9.41 -11.38 4.36
CA GLU A 135 9.35 -10.18 3.50
C GLU A 135 8.40 -9.16 4.13
N HIS A 136 8.89 -7.93 4.27
CA HIS A 136 8.13 -6.85 4.87
C HIS A 136 8.23 -5.55 4.09
N LEU A 137 7.13 -4.80 4.12
CA LEU A 137 7.01 -3.46 3.59
C LEU A 137 6.65 -2.53 4.73
N ARG A 138 7.47 -1.51 4.96
CA ARG A 138 7.16 -0.45 5.92
C ARG A 138 6.54 0.72 5.21
N LEU A 139 5.49 1.30 5.78
CA LEU A 139 4.74 2.38 5.16
C LEU A 139 4.39 3.49 6.14
N ARG A 140 4.16 4.67 5.57
CA ARG A 140 3.51 5.80 6.23
C ARG A 140 2.42 6.34 5.33
N ALA A 141 1.22 6.48 5.88
CA ALA A 141 0.08 7.07 5.20
C ALA A 141 -0.17 8.50 5.69
N TYR A 142 -0.50 9.38 4.75
CA TYR A 142 -0.83 10.77 5.00
C TYR A 142 -2.17 11.12 4.36
N GLN A 143 -3.10 11.63 5.16
CA GLN A 143 -4.33 12.21 4.65
C GLN A 143 -4.01 13.48 3.85
N CYS A 144 -4.57 13.58 2.65
CA CYS A 144 -4.58 14.78 1.84
C CYS A 144 -5.70 15.70 2.30
N VAL A 145 -5.35 16.92 2.74
CA VAL A 145 -6.31 17.97 3.06
C VAL A 145 -6.40 18.96 1.90
N ASN A 146 -7.56 18.96 1.26
CA ASN A 146 -7.91 19.93 0.24
C ASN A 146 -8.28 21.27 0.90
N GLY A 147 -7.44 22.29 0.71
CA GLY A 147 -7.66 23.62 1.29
C GLY A 147 -8.90 24.33 0.77
N ILE A 148 -9.34 24.02 -0.46
CA ILE A 148 -10.53 24.64 -1.07
C ILE A 148 -11.81 24.14 -0.37
N ALA A 149 -11.84 22.86 0.02
CA ALA A 149 -13.00 22.28 0.71
C ALA A 149 -13.17 22.79 2.15
N GLY A 150 -12.15 23.41 2.75
CA GLY A 150 -12.19 23.98 4.10
C GLY A 150 -12.55 25.48 4.14
N GLU A 151 -12.78 26.12 3.00
CA GLU A 151 -13.23 27.52 2.89
C GLU A 151 -14.75 27.65 2.67
N ALA A 152 -15.49 26.53 2.68
CA ALA A 152 -16.94 26.46 2.49
C ALA A 152 -17.70 26.33 3.82
#